data_AF-A0A0B6AAY5-F1
#
_entry.id   AF-A0A0B6AAY5-F1
#
_cell.length_a   1.000
_cell.length_b   1.000
_cell.length_c   1.000
_cell.angle_alpha   90.00
_cell.angle_beta   90.00
_cell.angle_gamma   90.00
#
_symmetry.space_group_name_H-M   'P 1'
#
loop_
_entity.id
_entity.type
_entity.pdbx_description
1 polymer ?
#
loop_
_entity_poly.entity_id
_entity_poly.type
_entity_poly.pdbx_seq_one_letter_code
_entity_poly.pdbx_strand_id
1 'polypeptide(L)' 'MGKKSKKVLYELQENETIASCLDRMKKDGYMPVRRMEKPIFEEKEINGKKEYVPVKQQIVFEGKSL' A
#
# COMPACT_ATOMS: atom_id res chain seq x y z
N MET A 1 -20.09 -1.59 22.96
CA MET A 1 -19.82 -0.85 21.71
C MET A 1 -18.33 -0.94 21.41
N GLY A 2 -17.93 -1.76 20.43
CA GLY A 2 -16.51 -2.01 20.15
C GLY A 2 -15.80 -0.75 19.64
N LYS A 3 -14.76 -0.30 20.33
CA LYS A 3 -13.85 0.75 19.83
C LYS A 3 -13.28 0.26 18.50
N LYS A 4 -13.70 0.86 17.38
CA LYS A 4 -13.04 0.69 16.09
C LYS A 4 -11.64 1.29 16.24
N SER A 5 -10.64 0.46 16.53
CA SER A 5 -9.23 0.86 16.49
C SER A 5 -8.95 1.51 15.15
N LYS A 6 -8.37 2.71 15.17
CA LYS A 6 -8.01 3.46 13.95
C LYS A 6 -7.05 2.59 13.15
N LYS A 7 -7.50 2.17 11.97
CA LYS A 7 -6.67 1.49 10.97
C LYS A 7 -6.07 2.57 10.08
N VAL A 8 -4.76 2.51 9.87
CA VAL A 8 -4.04 3.40 8.95
C VAL A 8 -3.43 2.54 7.86
N LEU A 9 -3.39 3.05 6.64
CA LEU A 9 -2.78 2.36 5.51
C LEU A 9 -1.41 2.98 5.22
N TYR A 10 -0.42 2.12 5.00
CA TYR A 10 0.96 2.50 4.72
C TYR A 10 1.37 1.90 3.38
N GLU A 11 1.60 2.76 2.39
CA GLU A 11 2.01 2.36 1.06
C GLU A 11 3.53 2.28 1.00
N LEU A 12 4.05 1.16 0.50
CA LEU A 12 5.46 1.00 0.19
C LEU A 12 5.81 1.92 -0.98
N GLN A 13 6.69 2.88 -0.74
CA GLN A 13 7.11 3.81 -1.78
C GLN A 13 8.06 3.13 -2.78
N GLU A 14 8.16 3.64 -4.01
CA GLU A 14 8.95 3.00 -5.08
C GLU A 14 10.45 2.83 -4.74
N ASN A 15 11.00 3.71 -3.90
CA ASN A 15 12.39 3.65 -3.45
C ASN A 15 12.53 3.22 -1.98
N GLU A 16 11.50 2.59 -1.43
CA GLU A 16 11.46 2.17 -0.03
C GLU A 16 11.52 0.65 0.10
N THR A 17 12.26 0.16 1.10
CA THR A 17 12.27 -1.26 1.46
C THR A 17 11.13 -1.59 2.41
N ILE A 18 10.67 -2.84 2.41
CA ILE A 18 9.64 -3.29 3.35
C ILE A 18 10.06 -2.98 4.80
N ALA A 19 11.32 -3.19 5.15
CA ALA A 19 11.85 -2.88 6.47
C ALA A 19 11.70 -1.39 6.82
N SER A 20 12.07 -0.48 5.92
CA SER A 20 11.92 0.96 6.13
C SER A 20 10.45 1.36 6.30
N CYS A 21 9.54 0.76 5.52
CA CYS A 21 8.11 1.01 5.65
C CYS A 21 7.58 0.59 7.03
N LEU A 22 7.97 -0.60 7.51
CA LEU A 22 7.62 -1.09 8.84
C LEU A 22 8.21 -0.23 9.97
N ASP A 23 9.44 0.28 9.80
CA ASP A 23 10.06 1.21 10.74
C ASP A 23 9.28 2.52 10.86
N ARG A 24 8.76 3.07 9.74
CA ARG A 24 7.86 4.23 9.78
C ARG A 24 6.59 3.93 10.57
N MET A 25 5.93 2.80 10.28
CA MET A 25 4.73 2.37 11.01
C MET A 25 5.00 2.32 12.51
N LYS A 26 6.12 1.73 12.91
CA LYS A 26 6.53 1.64 14.32
C LYS A 26 6.80 3.01 14.93
N LYS A 27 7.48 3.92 14.21
CA LYS A 27 7.73 5.31 14.66
C LYS A 27 6.44 6.10 14.86
N ASP A 28 5.44 5.87 14.02
CA ASP A 28 4.10 6.46 14.14
C ASP A 28 3.22 5.79 15.22
N GLY A 29 3.69 4.72 15.87
CA GLY A 29 2.95 4.00 16.91
C GLY A 29 1.93 2.99 16.37
N TYR A 30 2.15 2.46 15.16
CA TYR A 30 1.31 1.46 14.53
C TYR A 30 2.05 0.12 14.36
N MET A 31 1.31 -0.98 14.52
CA MET A 31 1.77 -2.32 14.19
C MET A 31 1.10 -2.84 12.91
N PRO A 32 1.85 -3.46 11.98
CA PRO A 32 1.27 -4.07 10.79
C PRO A 32 0.38 -5.25 11.17
N VAL A 33 -0.87 -5.24 10.73
CA VAL A 33 -1.84 -6.33 10.95
C VAL A 33 -2.25 -7.04 9.65
N ARG A 34 -2.01 -6.41 8.49
CA ARG A 34 -2.30 -6.99 7.18
C ARG A 34 -1.39 -6.42 6.10
N ARG A 35 -0.97 -7.24 5.13
CA ARG A 35 -0.35 -6.81 3.87
C ARG A 35 -1.35 -7.01 2.73
N MET A 36 -1.44 -6.05 1.82
CA MET A 36 -2.27 -6.07 0.63
C MET A 36 -1.42 -5.70 -0.57
N GLU A 37 -1.59 -6.40 -1.68
CA GLU A 37 -0.87 -6.15 -2.92
C GLU A 37 -1.90 -5.84 -3.99
N LYS A 38 -1.85 -4.62 -4.53
CA LYS A 38 -2.80 -4.14 -5.52
C LYS A 38 -2.09 -3.95 -6.86
N PRO A 39 -2.61 -4.49 -7.97
CA PRO A 39 -2.11 -4.13 -9.28
C PRO A 39 -2.39 -2.66 -9.56
N ILE A 40 -1.40 -1.96 -10.09
CA ILE A 40 -1.50 -0.61 -10.64
C ILE A 40 -1.55 -0.74 -12.15
N PHE A 41 -2.62 -0.20 -12.71
CA PHE A 41 -2.84 -0.15 -14.15
C PHE A 41 -2.47 1.23 -14.68
N GLU A 42 -1.89 1.25 -15.87
CA GLU A 42 -1.59 2.48 -16.60
C GLU A 42 -2.41 2.51 -17.87
N GLU A 43 -2.98 3.67 -18.20
CA GLU A 43 -3.62 3.90 -19.49
C GLU A 43 -2.52 3.99 -20.56
N LYS A 44 -2.52 3.05 -21.51
CA LYS A 44 -1.65 3.08 -22.68
C LYS A 44 -2.47 3.12 -23.95
N GLU A 45 -2.00 3.90 -24.91
CA GLU A 45 -2.54 3.85 -26.27
C GLU A 45 -1.82 2.75 -27.04
N ILE A 46 -2.54 1.69 -27.37
CA ILE A 46 -2.05 0.56 -28.15
C ILE A 46 -2.91 0.49 -29.41
N ASN A 47 -2.31 0.66 -30.58
CA ASN A 47 -3.01 0.67 -31.87
C ASN A 47 -4.19 1.68 -31.95
N GLY A 48 -4.02 2.89 -31.38
CA GLY A 48 -5.06 3.92 -31.37
C GLY A 48 -6.24 3.63 -30.44
N LYS A 49 -6.12 2.64 -29.54
CA LYS A 49 -7.10 2.35 -28.49
C LYS A 49 -6.47 2.53 -27.11
N LYS A 50 -7.23 3.11 -26.19
CA LYS A 50 -6.84 3.21 -24.78
C LYS A 50 -7.08 1.86 -24.10
N GLU A 51 -6.02 1.24 -23.61
CA GLU A 51 -6.04 0.00 -22.85
C GLU A 51 -5.44 0.22 -21.46
N TYR A 52 -6.04 -0.39 -20.43
CA TYR A 52 -5.51 -0.37 -19.07
C TYR A 52 -4.63 -1.60 -18.88
N VAL A 53 -3.31 -1.40 -18.94
CA VAL A 53 -2.35 -2.49 -18.77
C VAL A 53 -1.80 -2.50 -17.34
N PRO A 54 -1.70 -3.67 -16.68
CA PRO A 54 -1.06 -3.76 -15.37
C PRO A 54 0.45 -3.51 -15.53
N VAL A 55 0.98 -2.48 -14.88
CA VAL A 55 2.39 -2.07 -15.02
C VAL A 55 3.22 -2.33 -13.76
N LYS A 56 2.60 -2.28 -12.57
CA LYS A 56 3.29 -2.55 -11.31
C LYS A 56 2.34 -3.09 -10.25
N GLN A 57 2.90 -3.56 -9.15
CA GLN A 57 2.14 -3.92 -7.95
C GLN A 57 2.50 -2.94 -6.83
N GLN A 58 1.47 -2.39 -6.19
CA GLN A 58 1.62 -1.55 -5.00
C GLN A 58 1.39 -2.39 -3.75
N ILE A 59 2.36 -2.36 -2.83
CA ILE A 59 2.25 -3.03 -1.54
C ILE A 59 1.73 -2.03 -0.52
N VAL A 60 0.67 -2.41 0.21
CA VAL A 60 0.04 -1.59 1.25
C VAL A 60 -0.07 -2.40 2.53
N PHE A 61 0.40 -1.85 3.63
CA PHE A 61 0.26 -2.42 4.96
C PHE A 61 -0.88 -1.74 5.72
N GLU A 62 -1.74 -2.51 6.36
CA GLU A 62 -2.70 -2.01 7.34
C GLU A 62 -2.01 -1.97 8.70
N GLY A 63 -1.86 -0.77 9.26
CA GLY A 63 -1.40 -0.52 10.61
C GLY A 63 -2.56 -0.40 11.58
N LYS A 64 -2.45 -1.07 12.72
CA LYS A 64 -3.33 -0.88 13.88
C LYS A 64 -2.58 -0.08 14.94
N SER A 65 -3.24 0.95 15.49
CA SER A 65 -2.66 1.73 16.59
C SER A 65 -2.33 0.82 17.76
N LEU A 66 -1.14 1.01 18.33
CA LEU A 66 -0.73 0.44 19.60
C LEU A 66 -1.55 1.00 20.77
#